data_AF-A0A937LEN7-F1
#
_entry.id   AF-A0A937LEN7-F1
#
_cell.length_a   1.000
_cell.length_b   1.000
_cell.length_c   1.000
_cell.angle_alpha   90.00
_cell.angle_beta   90.00
_cell.angle_gamma   90.00
#
_symmetry.space_group_name_H-M   'P 1'
#
loop_
_entity.id
_entity.type
_entity.pdbx_description
1 polymer ?
#
loop_
_entity_poly.entity_id
_entity_poly.type
_entity_poly.pdbx_seq_one_letter_code
_entity_poly.pdbx_strand_id
1 'polypeptide(L)' 'MAIEGRDSTERFILAAKARAKDVLNEAAPKLTSLERGMWLAMKRRERPVKQDRAS' A
#
# COMPACT_ATOMS: atom_id res chain seq x y z
N MET A 1 24.41 8.62 14.17
CA MET A 1 22.94 8.72 14.23
C MET A 1 22.44 9.07 12.83
N ALA A 2 21.99 8.09 12.06
CA ALA A 2 21.55 8.33 10.69
C ALA A 2 20.05 8.70 10.70
N ILE A 3 19.76 9.99 10.83
CA ILE A 3 18.50 10.54 10.32
C ILE A 3 18.87 11.27 9.03
N GLU A 4 19.40 10.51 8.08
CA GLU A 4 19.64 10.99 6.71
C GLU A 4 18.28 11.37 6.12
N GLY A 5 18.22 12.56 5.54
CA GLY A 5 16.99 13.24 5.17
C GLY A 5 16.15 12.44 4.18
N ARG A 6 15.14 11.73 4.67
CA ARG A 6 14.03 11.30 3.83
C ARG A 6 13.32 12.53 3.31
N ASP A 7 13.26 12.65 1.98
CA ASP A 7 12.47 13.66 1.28
C ASP A 7 11.04 13.66 1.85
N SER A 8 10.47 14.85 1.99
CA SER A 8 9.10 15.05 2.49
C SER A 8 8.09 14.16 1.76
N THR A 9 8.30 13.96 0.45
CA THR A 9 7.55 13.05 -0.40
C THR A 9 7.64 11.60 0.06
N GLU A 10 8.85 11.11 0.37
CA GLU A 10 9.04 9.73 0.84
C GLU A 10 8.35 9.49 2.18
N ARG A 11 8.39 10.46 3.09
CA ARG A 11 7.68 10.37 4.37
C ARG A 11 6.17 10.28 4.16
N PHE A 12 5.65 11.06 3.22
CA PHE A 12 4.23 11.03 2.86
C PHE A 12 3.83 9.67 2.27
N ILE A 13 4.64 9.13 1.35
CA ILE A 13 4.42 7.81 0.74
C ILE A 13 4.48 6.70 1.80
N LEU A 14 5.45 6.74 2.71
CA LEU A 14 5.58 5.76 3.79
C LEU A 14 4.39 5.81 4.75
N ALA A 15 3.91 7.01 5.08
CA ALA A 15 2.74 7.19 5.93
C ALA A 15 1.46 6.65 5.25
N ALA A 16 1.27 6.92 3.95
CA ALA A 16 0.16 6.38 3.19
C ALA A 16 0.21 4.84 3.12
N LYS A 17 1.41 4.27 2.97
CA LYS A 17 1.63 2.83 2.96
C LYS A 17 1.31 2.18 4.31
N ALA A 18 1.71 2.82 5.41
CA ALA A 18 1.42 2.35 6.76
C ALA A 18 -0.10 2.31 6.99
N ARG A 19 -0.81 3.42 6.71
CA ARG A 19 -2.27 3.49 6.87
C ARG A 19 -3.01 2.48 5.99
N ALA A 20 -2.59 2.29 4.74
CA ALA A 20 -3.15 1.27 3.86
C ALA A 20 -2.95 -0.16 4.40
N LYS A 21 -1.84 -0.43 5.10
CA LYS A 21 -1.56 -1.74 5.71
C LYS A 21 -2.41 -1.99 6.95
N ASP A 22 -2.60 -0.97 7.79
CA ASP A 22 -3.35 -1.11 9.04
C ASP A 22 -4.82 -1.49 8.79
N VAL A 23 -5.40 -0.98 7.71
CA VAL A 23 -6.80 -1.22 7.34
C VAL A 23 -6.98 -2.33 6.28
N LEU A 24 -5.95 -3.16 6.06
CA LEU A 24 -5.94 -4.16 4.98
C LEU A 24 -7.12 -5.15 5.06
N ASN A 25 -7.49 -5.52 6.30
CA ASN A 25 -8.56 -6.47 6.59
C ASN A 25 -9.95 -5.84 6.73
N GLU A 26 -10.06 -4.51 6.65
CA GLU A 26 -11.35 -3.83 6.72
C GLU A 26 -12.15 -4.00 5.42
N ALA A 27 -13.48 -4.14 5.55
CA ALA A 27 -14.36 -4.32 4.39
C ALA A 27 -14.49 -3.03 3.55
N ALA A 28 -14.53 -1.87 4.19
CA ALA A 28 -14.70 -0.56 3.55
C ALA A 28 -13.95 0.56 4.31
N PRO A 29 -12.61 0.61 4.24
CA PRO A 29 -11.83 1.60 4.98
C PRO A 29 -11.94 2.99 4.36
N LYS A 30 -11.96 4.02 5.21
CA LYS A 30 -11.93 5.43 4.79
C LYS A 30 -10.49 5.83 4.49
N LEU A 31 -10.13 5.81 3.21
CA LEU A 31 -8.79 6.10 2.72
C LEU A 31 -8.83 7.25 1.70
N THR A 32 -7.75 8.03 1.65
CA THR A 32 -7.49 8.97 0.55
C THR A 32 -7.24 8.21 -0.76
N SER A 33 -7.29 8.90 -1.90
CA SER A 33 -7.06 8.28 -3.21
C SER A 33 -5.72 7.55 -3.30
N LEU A 34 -4.64 8.11 -2.73
CA LEU A 34 -3.31 7.50 -2.72
C LEU A 34 -3.28 6.22 -1.87
N GLU A 35 -3.76 6.30 -0.63
CA GLU A 35 -3.81 5.16 0.29
C GLU A 35 -4.70 4.05 -0.25
N ARG A 36 -5.83 4.39 -0.87
CA ARG A 36 -6.73 3.43 -1.49
C ARG A 36 -6.04 2.70 -2.64
N GLY A 37 -5.26 3.41 -3.45
CA GLY A 37 -4.42 2.81 -4.49
C GLY A 37 -3.42 1.81 -3.90
N MET A 38 -2.74 2.17 -2.81
CA MET A 38 -1.80 1.28 -2.11
C MET A 38 -2.50 0.07 -1.48
N TRP A 39 -3.64 0.28 -0.84
CA TRP A 39 -4.46 -0.77 -0.22
C TRP A 39 -4.93 -1.79 -1.26
N LEU A 40 -5.43 -1.33 -2.40
CA LEU A 40 -5.81 -2.22 -3.51
C LEU A 40 -4.61 -2.99 -4.06
N ALA A 41 -3.45 -2.34 -4.20
CA ALA A 41 -2.23 -3.00 -4.65
C ALA A 41 -1.77 -4.10 -3.67
N MET A 42 -1.87 -3.86 -2.35
CA MET A 42 -1.55 -4.86 -1.32
C MET A 42 -2.55 -6.03 -1.34
N LYS A 43 -3.85 -5.73 -1.36
CA LYS A 43 -4.93 -6.74 -1.39
C LYS A 43 -4.87 -7.62 -2.64
N ARG A 44 -4.43 -7.06 -3.77
CA ARG A 44 -4.18 -7.79 -5.02
C ARG A 44 -2.94 -8.68 -4.97
N ARG A 45 -1.92 -8.31 -4.17
CA ARG A 45 -0.72 -9.14 -3.96
C ARG A 45 -0.98 -10.30 -2.99
N GLU A 46 -1.92 -10.16 -2.06
CA GLU A 46 -2.38 -11.26 -1.20
C GLU A 46 -3.22 -12.30 -1.96
N ARG A 47 -3.95 -11.86 -2.99
CA ARG A 47 -4.52 -12.82 -3.94
C ARG A 47 -3.34 -13.39 -4.74
N PRO A 48 -3.09 -14.71 -4.72
CA PRO A 48 -2.20 -15.29 -5.70
C PRO A 48 -2.84 -14.97 -7.05
N VAL A 49 -2.24 -14.03 -7.78
CA VAL A 49 -2.52 -13.88 -9.19
C VAL A 49 -2.07 -15.21 -9.75
N LYS A 50 -3.03 -16.10 -10.07
CA LYS A 50 -2.75 -17.23 -10.95
C LYS A 50 -2.03 -16.62 -12.14
N GLN A 51 -0.73 -16.86 -12.26
CA GLN A 51 -0.04 -16.73 -13.52
C GLN A 51 -0.59 -17.88 -14.38
N ASP A 52 -1.82 -17.74 -14.86
CA ASP A 52 -2.25 -18.42 -16.07
C ASP A 52 -1.52 -17.71 -17.22
N ARG A 53 -0.22 -18.00 -17.31
CA ARG A 53 0.48 -17.83 -18.57
C ARG A 53 0.17 -19.12 -19.34
N ALA A 54 -0.78 -18.96 -20.24
CA ALA A 54 -1.15 -19.95 -21.24
C ALA A 54 0.07 -20.37 -22.10
N SER A 55 -0.07 -21.59 -22.64
CA SER A 55 0.74 -22.30 -23.65
C SER A 55 1.87 -23.17 -23.14
#